data_AF-A0A392R8W7-F1
#
_entry.id   AF-A0A392R8W7-F1
#
_cell.length_a   1.000
_cell.length_b   1.000
_cell.length_c   1.000
_cell.angle_alpha   90.00
_cell.angle_beta   90.00
_cell.angle_gamma   90.00
#
_symmetry.space_group_name_H-M   'P 1'
#
loop_
_entity.id
_entity.type
_entity.pdbx_description
1 polymer ?
#
loop_
_entity_poly.entity_id
_entity_poly.type
_entity_poly.pdbx_seq_one_letter_code
_entity_poly.pdbx_strand_id
1 'polypeptide(L)' 'LGAVVRDAEGEVVATATWLAVGFADAATAEAYAMLKAIEFTYDRCFKSVFFESDC' A
#
# COMPACT_ATOMS: atom_id res chain seq x y z
N LEU A 1 -6.07 -2.53 -6.80
CA LEU A 1 -5.40 -2.41 -5.49
C LEU A 1 -4.83 -1.02 -5.37
N GLY A 2 -4.67 -0.49 -4.16
CA GLY A 2 -4.10 0.83 -3.98
C GLY A 2 -3.51 1.02 -2.60
N ALA A 3 -2.67 2.04 -2.49
CA ALA A 3 -2.07 2.49 -1.24
C ALA A 3 -2.20 4.00 -1.14
N VAL A 4 -2.46 4.47 0.09
CA VAL A 4 -2.46 5.88 0.45
C VAL A 4 -1.44 6.05 1.56
N VAL A 5 -0.47 6.93 1.36
CA VAL A 5 0.55 7.27 2.35
C VAL A 5 0.17 8.63 2.93
N ARG A 6 0.12 8.69 4.25
CA ARG A 6 -0.13 9.91 5.01
C ARG A 6 1.09 10.27 5.85
N ASP A 7 1.29 11.55 6.11
CA ASP A 7 2.26 12.01 7.11
C ASP A 7 1.69 11.91 8.54
N ALA A 8 2.42 12.45 9.52
CA ALA A 8 2.06 12.37 10.93
C ALA A 8 0.84 13.23 11.27
N GLU A 9 0.60 14.27 10.48
CA GLU A 9 -0.54 15.17 10.57
C GLU A 9 -1.80 14.57 9.91
N GLY A 10 -1.64 13.45 9.19
CA GLY A 10 -2.72 12.75 8.49
C GLY A 10 -2.94 13.24 7.07
N GLU A 11 -2.07 14.12 6.55
CA GLU A 11 -2.17 14.65 5.20
C GLU A 11 -1.66 13.64 4.18
N VAL A 12 -2.37 13.53 3.05
CA VAL A 12 -1.99 12.58 1.99
C VAL A 12 -0.78 13.11 1.23
N VAL A 13 0.35 12.42 1.36
CA VAL A 13 1.62 12.79 0.71
C VAL A 13 1.92 11.98 -0.55
N ALA A 14 1.34 10.79 -0.67
CA ALA A 14 1.47 9.98 -1.86
C ALA A 14 0.32 8.99 -2.00
N THR A 15 -0.03 8.66 -3.25
CA THR A 15 -1.00 7.60 -3.57
C THR A 15 -0.49 6.76 -4.73
N ALA A 16 -0.90 5.51 -4.76
CA ALA A 16 -0.63 4.60 -5.87
C ALA A 16 -1.82 3.66 -6.08
N THR A 17 -2.07 3.34 -7.35
CA THR A 17 -3.06 2.34 -7.74
C THR A 17 -2.45 1.38 -8.75
N TRP A 18 -2.86 0.11 -8.65
CA TRP A 18 -2.42 -0.95 -9.54
C TRP A 18 -3.63 -1.72 -10.06
N LEU A 19 -3.56 -2.07 -11.34
CA LEU A 19 -4.45 -3.05 -11.93
C LEU A 19 -4.18 -4.41 -11.27
N ALA A 20 -5.21 -5.02 -10.72
CA ALA A 20 -5.15 -6.40 -10.26
C ALA A 20 -5.81 -7.31 -11.29
N VAL A 21 -5.09 -8.36 -11.69
CA VAL A 21 -5.73 -9.58 -12.21
C VAL A 21 -6.33 -10.32 -11.03
N GLY A 22 -7.55 -10.86 -11.20
CA GLY A 22 -8.35 -11.40 -10.09
C GLY A 22 -7.59 -12.39 -9.21
N PHE A 23 -7.88 -12.34 -7.90
CA PHE A 23 -7.32 -13.24 -6.89
C PHE A 23 -8.31 -14.32 -6.50
N ALA A 24 -7.81 -15.47 -6.04
CA ALA A 24 -8.64 -16.60 -5.61
C ALA A 24 -9.38 -16.32 -4.28
N ASP A 25 -8.80 -15.49 -3.42
CA ASP A 25 -9.34 -15.13 -2.12
C ASP A 25 -8.91 -13.71 -1.71
N ALA A 26 -9.63 -13.11 -0.76
CA ALA A 26 -9.38 -11.75 -0.29
C ALA A 26 -8.05 -11.62 0.46
N ALA A 27 -7.67 -12.62 1.27
CA ALA A 27 -6.42 -12.56 2.05
C ALA A 27 -5.19 -12.48 1.14
N THR A 28 -5.19 -13.24 0.02
CA THR A 28 -4.16 -13.15 -1.00
C THR A 28 -4.15 -11.78 -1.68
N ALA A 29 -5.31 -11.20 -1.98
CA ALA A 29 -5.41 -9.87 -2.57
C ALA A 29 -4.84 -8.78 -1.65
N GLU A 30 -5.16 -8.83 -0.36
CA GLU A 30 -4.69 -7.89 0.66
C GLU A 30 -3.19 -8.03 0.93
N ALA A 31 -2.69 -9.27 1.06
CA ALA A 31 -1.25 -9.52 1.17
C ALA A 31 -0.47 -8.98 -0.03
N TYR A 32 -1.01 -9.14 -1.25
CA TYR A 32 -0.40 -8.59 -2.45
C TYR A 32 -0.49 -7.06 -2.51
N ALA A 33 -1.57 -6.45 -2.03
CA ALA A 33 -1.69 -5.00 -1.89
C ALA A 33 -0.63 -4.44 -0.94
N MET A 34 -0.42 -5.10 0.20
CA MET A 34 0.59 -4.72 1.19
C MET A 34 1.99 -4.82 0.61
N LEU A 35 2.30 -5.91 -0.11
CA LEU A 35 3.58 -6.05 -0.80
C LEU A 35 3.83 -4.90 -1.78
N LYS A 36 2.82 -4.52 -2.57
CA LYS A 36 2.92 -3.39 -3.51
C LYS A 36 3.12 -2.05 -2.79
N ALA A 37 2.50 -1.86 -1.63
CA ALA A 37 2.72 -0.67 -0.80
C ALA A 37 4.16 -0.61 -0.24
N ILE A 38 4.73 -1.75 0.16
CA ILE A 38 6.14 -1.83 0.62
C ILE A 38 7.10 -1.49 -0.52
N GLU A 39 6.91 -2.08 -1.70
CA GLU A 39 7.72 -1.77 -2.89
C GLU A 39 7.61 -0.28 -3.24
N PHE A 40 6.39 0.26 -3.27
CA PHE A 40 6.15 1.67 -3.56
C PHE A 40 6.86 2.61 -2.60
N THR A 41 6.78 2.33 -1.30
CA THR A 41 7.39 3.19 -0.29
C THR A 41 8.92 3.11 -0.31
N TYR A 42 9.47 1.93 -0.60
CA TYR A 42 10.89 1.75 -0.85
C TYR A 42 11.37 2.56 -2.06
N ASP A 43 10.68 2.45 -3.21
CA ASP A 43 11.01 3.18 -4.44
C ASP A 43 10.93 4.71 -4.27
N ARG A 44 10.08 5.18 -3.36
CA ARG A 44 9.92 6.59 -3.01
C ARG A 44 10.82 7.04 -1.84
N CYS A 45 11.75 6.18 -1.41
CA CYS A 45 12.75 6.48 -0.38
C CYS A 45 12.19 6.84 1.00
N PHE A 46 10.97 6.43 1.33
CA PHE A 46 10.45 6.58 2.69
C PHE A 46 11.32 5.78 3.66
N LYS A 47 11.69 6.39 4.80
CA LYS A 47 12.65 5.79 5.75
C LYS A 47 12.00 5.07 6.91
N SER A 48 10.82 5.53 7.33
CA SER A 48 10.03 4.94 8.41
C SER A 48 8.58 4.99 7.98
N VAL A 49 7.94 3.83 7.91
CA VAL A 49 6.57 3.68 7.43
C VAL A 49 5.84 2.73 8.36
N PHE A 50 4.65 3.13 8.79
CA PHE A 50 3.69 2.25 9.46
C PHE A 50 2.69 1.78 8.43
N PHE A 51 2.49 0.46 8.34
CA PHE A 51 1.56 -0.13 7.39
C PHE A 51 0.28 -0.53 8.10
N GLU A 52 -0.86 -0.20 7.48
CA GLU A 52 -2.21 -0.51 7.95
C GLU A 52 -2.99 -1.15 6.80
N SER A 53 -3.82 -2.13 7.11
CA SER A 53 -4.78 -2.77 6.20
C SER A 53 -6.06 -3.06 7.00
N ASP A 54 -7.20 -3.02 6.32
CA ASP A 54 -8.53 -3.30 6.87
C ASP A 54 -8.89 -4.80 6.86
N CYS A 55 -7.95 -5.67 6.48
CA CYS A 55 -8.10 -7.13 6.46
C CYS A 55 -8.31 -7.75 7.85
#